data_AF-A0A971E6N7-F1
#
_entry.id   AF-A0A971E6N7-F1
#
_cell.length_a   1.000
_cell.length_b   1.000
_cell.length_c   1.000
_cell.angle_alpha   90.00
_cell.angle_beta   90.00
_cell.angle_gamma   90.00
#
_symmetry.space_group_name_H-M   'P 1'
#
loop_
_entity.id
_entity.type
_entity.pdbx_description
1 polymer ?
#
loop_
_entity_poly.entity_id
_entity_poly.type
_entity_poly.pdbx_seq_one_letter_code
_entity_poly.pdbx_strand_id
1 'polypeptide(L)'
;MVRLLTTGDLHYRATSPRARTDDFQAALERKLLEVFDLARRSGCSGIIIPGDIVDTPGIALPTLVELCLLLAKSPCPIYTVPGNHDLWGGSPDTVDRTPYGALARFGLVRDLSRSSYLVDGVSLTGHGYDADTDRDIAQYTPSPQHAFSPNASSQRPSSRLSRQCIRLHVAHGMLLDRAPGHALSRYTLASDVAALEEAPDVLVVGHEHAGFGVLRLGHTTFVNPGALCRLSASTAEMTRQIRVCLLTIFPEAAEAPAGGIETELVPLKSAQPGPEVLSRAHLHELDRVPSGADAFIALLETGIAEDSLEIGKVIDEVATAQGLPKEVVDEAIRRVAEASESLGYASSVW
;
A
#
# COMPACT_ATOMS: atom_id res chain seq x y z
N MET A 1 -24.32 9.53 -5.52
CA MET A 1 -23.74 8.84 -4.35
C MET A 1 -22.85 7.72 -4.86
N VAL A 2 -21.62 7.63 -4.38
CA VAL A 2 -20.61 6.67 -4.81
C VAL A 2 -20.08 5.96 -3.57
N ARG A 3 -19.86 4.64 -3.66
CA ARG A 3 -19.24 3.88 -2.57
C ARG A 3 -17.96 3.21 -3.01
N LEU A 4 -16.91 3.36 -2.22
CA LEU A 4 -15.62 2.73 -2.44
C LEU A 4 -15.23 1.99 -1.15
N LEU A 5 -14.69 0.78 -1.28
CA LEU A 5 -14.21 0.03 -0.12
C LEU A 5 -12.68 0.05 -0.12
N THR A 6 -12.09 0.65 0.89
CA THR A 6 -10.65 0.75 1.06
C THR A 6 -10.16 -0.33 2.02
N THR A 7 -9.14 -1.07 1.61
CA THR A 7 -8.36 -1.95 2.49
C THR A 7 -6.92 -1.44 2.59
N GLY A 8 -6.01 -2.25 3.10
CA GLY A 8 -4.59 -1.96 3.17
C GLY A 8 -3.76 -3.06 2.51
N ASP A 9 -2.49 -3.01 2.80
CA ASP A 9 -1.42 -3.83 2.23
C ASP A 9 -1.73 -5.32 2.41
N LEU A 10 -1.53 -6.08 1.32
CA LEU A 10 -1.88 -7.50 1.28
C LEU A 10 -0.70 -8.38 1.66
N HIS A 11 0.48 -8.08 1.11
CA HIS A 11 1.66 -8.93 1.15
C HIS A 11 1.34 -10.38 0.77
N TYR A 12 0.69 -10.58 -0.38
CA TYR A 12 0.29 -11.92 -0.79
C TYR A 12 1.53 -12.79 -1.05
N ARG A 13 1.57 -13.94 -0.38
CA ARG A 13 2.64 -14.95 -0.48
C ARG A 13 2.12 -16.33 -0.05
N ALA A 14 2.78 -17.38 -0.51
CA ALA A 14 2.42 -18.76 -0.18
C ALA A 14 3.01 -19.24 1.16
N THR A 15 4.11 -18.65 1.61
CA THR A 15 4.79 -19.05 2.85
C THR A 15 4.29 -18.22 4.02
N SER A 16 4.08 -18.84 5.17
CA SER A 16 3.75 -18.11 6.40
C SER A 16 4.97 -17.34 6.93
N PRO A 17 4.83 -16.03 7.25
CA PRO A 17 5.81 -15.30 8.05
C PRO A 17 6.14 -16.04 9.35
N ARG A 18 7.37 -15.90 9.85
CA ARG A 18 7.87 -16.65 11.03
C ARG A 18 7.01 -16.50 12.28
N ALA A 19 6.38 -15.33 12.43
CA ALA A 19 5.48 -15.03 13.53
C ALA A 19 4.15 -15.81 13.47
N ARG A 20 3.76 -16.33 12.31
CA ARG A 20 2.44 -16.95 12.10
C ARG A 20 2.40 -18.39 12.57
N THR A 21 1.31 -18.77 13.23
CA THR A 21 1.05 -20.15 13.68
C THR A 21 0.00 -20.87 12.84
N ASP A 22 -0.69 -20.14 11.95
CA ASP A 22 -1.67 -20.63 11.00
C ASP A 22 -1.17 -20.53 9.55
N ASP A 23 -1.99 -21.02 8.63
CA ASP A 23 -1.79 -20.85 7.19
C ASP A 23 -2.07 -19.38 6.82
N PHE A 24 -1.00 -18.63 6.54
CA PHE A 24 -1.06 -17.22 6.21
C PHE A 24 -1.81 -16.96 4.91
N GLN A 25 -1.51 -17.73 3.85
CA GLN A 25 -2.12 -17.54 2.53
C GLN A 25 -3.63 -17.76 2.63
N ALA A 26 -4.06 -18.89 3.21
CA ALA A 26 -5.48 -19.19 3.36
C ALA A 26 -6.20 -18.18 4.27
N ALA A 27 -5.53 -17.66 5.32
CA ALA A 27 -6.09 -16.60 6.15
C ALA A 27 -6.26 -15.28 5.40
N LEU A 28 -5.30 -14.89 4.57
CA LEU A 28 -5.37 -13.71 3.74
C LEU A 28 -6.48 -13.82 2.68
N GLU A 29 -6.59 -14.98 2.03
CA GLU A 29 -7.65 -15.26 1.05
C GLU A 29 -9.05 -15.14 1.65
N ARG A 30 -9.27 -15.72 2.84
CA ARG A 30 -10.56 -15.59 3.55
C ARG A 30 -10.91 -14.13 3.83
N LYS A 31 -9.92 -13.33 4.26
CA LYS A 31 -10.10 -11.88 4.49
C LYS A 31 -10.47 -11.16 3.20
N LEU A 32 -9.74 -11.40 2.11
CA LEU A 32 -10.00 -10.72 0.85
C LEU A 32 -11.35 -11.13 0.23
N LEU A 33 -11.75 -12.40 0.35
CA LEU A 33 -13.10 -12.85 -0.03
C LEU A 33 -14.20 -12.15 0.81
N GLU A 34 -13.97 -11.95 2.11
CA GLU A 34 -14.90 -11.16 2.93
C GLU A 34 -14.96 -9.68 2.48
N VAL A 35 -13.83 -9.08 2.09
CA VAL A 35 -13.79 -7.74 1.48
C VAL A 35 -14.63 -7.69 0.22
N PHE A 36 -14.52 -8.69 -0.66
CA PHE A 36 -15.35 -8.79 -1.87
C PHE A 36 -16.84 -8.92 -1.55
N ASP A 37 -17.20 -9.73 -0.55
CA ASP A 37 -18.59 -9.85 -0.11
C ASP A 37 -19.13 -8.55 0.50
N LEU A 38 -18.32 -7.83 1.27
CA LEU A 38 -18.67 -6.50 1.80
C LEU A 38 -18.86 -5.50 0.66
N ALA A 39 -17.93 -5.42 -0.30
CA ALA A 39 -18.05 -4.53 -1.45
C ALA A 39 -19.32 -4.80 -2.26
N ARG A 40 -19.66 -6.08 -2.48
CA ARG A 40 -20.89 -6.49 -3.17
C ARG A 40 -22.14 -6.08 -2.40
N ARG A 41 -22.20 -6.36 -1.09
CA ARG A 41 -23.38 -6.05 -0.24
C ARG A 41 -23.61 -4.54 -0.09
N SER A 42 -22.53 -3.77 -0.02
CA SER A 42 -22.60 -2.31 0.10
C SER A 42 -22.84 -1.61 -1.24
N GLY A 43 -22.79 -2.34 -2.36
CA GLY A 43 -22.93 -1.78 -3.71
C GLY A 43 -21.78 -0.84 -4.06
N CYS A 44 -20.54 -1.24 -3.73
CA CYS A 44 -19.36 -0.43 -4.01
C CYS A 44 -19.04 -0.40 -5.51
N SER A 45 -18.75 0.78 -6.04
CA SER A 45 -18.29 1.02 -7.41
C SER A 45 -16.83 0.64 -7.62
N GLY A 46 -16.08 0.39 -6.53
CA GLY A 46 -14.69 -0.05 -6.57
C GLY A 46 -14.13 -0.44 -5.21
N ILE A 47 -13.01 -1.16 -5.24
CA ILE A 47 -12.16 -1.46 -4.09
C ILE A 47 -10.85 -0.70 -4.27
N ILE A 48 -10.31 -0.12 -3.19
CA ILE A 48 -9.00 0.52 -3.19
C ILE A 48 -8.05 -0.31 -2.33
N ILE A 49 -6.91 -0.69 -2.91
CA ILE A 49 -5.79 -1.33 -2.21
C ILE A 49 -4.57 -0.44 -2.42
N PRO A 50 -4.03 0.22 -1.37
CA PRO A 50 -3.05 1.28 -1.55
C PRO A 50 -1.60 0.75 -1.73
N GLY A 51 -1.42 -0.41 -2.37
CA GLY A 51 -0.13 -1.01 -2.66
C GLY A 51 0.16 -2.28 -1.88
N ASP A 52 1.40 -2.76 -2.03
CA ASP A 52 1.94 -4.01 -1.50
C ASP A 52 0.96 -5.18 -1.69
N ILE A 53 0.60 -5.40 -2.96
CA ILE A 53 -0.27 -6.50 -3.38
C ILE A 53 0.45 -7.84 -3.14
N VAL A 54 1.73 -7.92 -3.49
CA VAL A 54 2.59 -9.08 -3.22
C VAL A 54 3.63 -8.74 -2.18
N ASP A 55 4.06 -9.74 -1.41
CA ASP A 55 5.12 -9.56 -0.39
C ASP A 55 6.51 -9.34 -1.01
N THR A 56 6.68 -9.74 -2.26
CA THR A 56 7.92 -9.57 -3.01
C THR A 56 7.59 -9.70 -4.49
N PRO A 57 8.29 -9.02 -5.41
CA PRO A 57 8.10 -9.24 -6.84
C PRO A 57 8.57 -10.65 -7.29
N GLY A 58 9.27 -11.39 -6.43
CA GLY A 58 9.81 -12.73 -6.70
C GLY A 58 8.91 -13.91 -6.32
N ILE A 59 7.58 -13.78 -6.32
CA ILE A 59 6.69 -14.92 -5.99
C ILE A 59 6.75 -16.02 -7.07
N ALA A 60 6.57 -17.27 -6.62
CA ALA A 60 6.48 -18.42 -7.52
C ALA A 60 5.23 -18.34 -8.43
N LEU A 61 5.32 -18.90 -9.65
CA LEU A 61 4.22 -18.90 -10.62
C LEU A 61 2.91 -19.47 -10.08
N PRO A 62 2.87 -20.60 -9.33
CA PRO A 62 1.63 -21.09 -8.76
C PRO A 62 0.97 -20.08 -7.81
N THR A 63 1.76 -19.39 -7.00
CA THR A 63 1.28 -18.32 -6.10
C THR A 63 0.66 -17.16 -6.88
N LEU A 64 1.30 -16.74 -7.98
CA LEU A 64 0.73 -15.72 -8.87
C LEU A 64 -0.59 -16.18 -9.49
N VAL A 65 -0.69 -17.44 -9.92
CA VAL A 65 -1.92 -17.99 -10.50
C VAL A 65 -3.06 -17.95 -9.47
N GLU A 66 -2.82 -18.38 -8.23
CA GLU A 66 -3.83 -18.31 -7.17
C GLU A 66 -4.27 -16.87 -6.89
N LEU A 67 -3.32 -15.92 -6.85
CA LEU A 67 -3.64 -14.50 -6.70
C LEU A 67 -4.51 -13.99 -7.86
N CYS A 68 -4.18 -14.35 -9.10
CA CYS A 68 -4.98 -13.99 -10.28
C CYS A 68 -6.41 -14.53 -10.17
N LEU A 69 -6.57 -15.81 -9.80
CA LEU A 69 -7.88 -16.45 -9.64
C LEU A 69 -8.68 -15.84 -8.49
N LEU A 70 -8.01 -15.42 -7.42
CA LEU A 70 -8.62 -14.72 -6.31
C LEU A 70 -9.12 -13.34 -6.73
N LEU A 71 -8.26 -12.49 -7.30
CA LEU A 71 -8.62 -11.13 -7.72
C LEU A 71 -9.70 -11.11 -8.81
N ALA A 72 -9.73 -12.11 -9.69
CA ALA A 72 -10.78 -12.29 -10.69
C ALA A 72 -12.19 -12.46 -10.09
N LYS A 73 -12.30 -12.82 -8.80
CA LYS A 73 -13.60 -12.93 -8.09
C LYS A 73 -14.12 -11.58 -7.58
N SER A 74 -13.35 -10.50 -7.71
CA SER A 74 -13.76 -9.17 -7.25
C SER A 74 -15.08 -8.76 -7.90
N PRO A 75 -16.07 -8.25 -7.13
CA PRO A 75 -17.38 -7.87 -7.68
C PRO A 75 -17.34 -6.54 -8.45
N CYS A 76 -16.27 -5.78 -8.30
CA CYS A 76 -16.08 -4.47 -8.91
C CYS A 76 -14.58 -4.21 -9.16
N PRO A 77 -14.22 -3.16 -9.91
CA PRO A 77 -12.82 -2.87 -10.19
C PRO A 77 -11.99 -2.63 -8.92
N ILE A 78 -10.76 -3.13 -8.94
CA ILE A 78 -9.75 -2.86 -7.91
C ILE A 78 -8.87 -1.74 -8.42
N TYR A 79 -8.77 -0.63 -7.69
CA TYR A 79 -7.86 0.48 -7.95
C TYR A 79 -6.70 0.41 -6.97
N THR A 80 -5.48 0.57 -7.47
CA THR A 80 -4.27 0.38 -6.67
C THR A 80 -3.11 1.20 -7.23
N VAL A 81 -2.03 1.26 -6.48
CA VAL A 81 -0.73 1.82 -6.87
C VAL A 81 0.33 0.77 -6.48
N PRO A 82 1.50 0.71 -7.14
CA PRO A 82 2.54 -0.21 -6.68
C PRO A 82 3.11 0.27 -5.35
N GLY A 83 3.23 -0.62 -4.37
CA GLY A 83 4.02 -0.38 -3.17
C GLY A 83 5.50 -0.78 -3.35
N ASN A 84 6.31 -0.68 -2.31
CA ASN A 84 7.73 -1.03 -2.39
C ASN A 84 7.96 -2.53 -2.58
N HIS A 85 7.08 -3.38 -2.06
CA HIS A 85 7.16 -4.85 -2.21
C HIS A 85 6.66 -5.34 -3.57
N ASP A 86 5.95 -4.49 -4.32
CA ASP A 86 5.49 -4.81 -5.68
C ASP A 86 6.58 -4.60 -6.75
N LEU A 87 7.71 -4.01 -6.38
CA LEU A 87 8.77 -3.52 -7.26
C LEU A 87 10.13 -4.15 -6.93
N TRP A 88 10.95 -4.41 -7.96
CA TRP A 88 12.33 -4.85 -7.73
C TRP A 88 13.16 -3.67 -7.21
N GLY A 89 13.71 -3.81 -6.00
CA GLY A 89 14.52 -2.77 -5.36
C GLY A 89 13.77 -1.45 -5.12
N GLY A 90 12.43 -1.46 -5.08
CA GLY A 90 11.61 -0.24 -4.97
C GLY A 90 11.61 0.64 -6.23
N SER A 91 12.09 0.13 -7.37
CA SER A 91 12.20 0.91 -8.60
C SER A 91 10.95 0.81 -9.50
N PRO A 92 10.26 1.92 -9.81
CA PRO A 92 9.08 1.91 -10.69
C PRO A 92 9.36 1.40 -12.11
N ASP A 93 10.58 1.54 -12.61
CA ASP A 93 11.00 1.06 -13.95
C ASP A 93 10.89 -0.46 -14.09
N THR A 94 10.80 -1.16 -12.96
CA THR A 94 10.75 -2.62 -12.93
C THR A 94 9.32 -3.16 -12.98
N VAL A 95 8.30 -2.32 -12.78
CA VAL A 95 6.90 -2.71 -12.58
C VAL A 95 6.37 -3.63 -13.68
N ASP A 96 6.76 -3.40 -14.93
CA ASP A 96 6.34 -4.18 -16.09
C ASP A 96 6.88 -5.62 -16.13
N ARG A 97 7.78 -5.95 -15.19
CA ARG A 97 8.44 -7.25 -14.98
C ARG A 97 8.13 -7.85 -13.62
N THR A 98 7.09 -7.36 -12.94
CA THR A 98 6.66 -7.88 -11.63
C THR A 98 5.26 -8.52 -11.70
N PRO A 99 4.89 -9.33 -10.69
CA PRO A 99 3.52 -9.78 -10.47
C PRO A 99 2.49 -8.66 -10.55
N TYR A 100 2.75 -7.51 -9.91
CA TYR A 100 1.87 -6.35 -9.96
C TYR A 100 1.63 -5.88 -11.40
N GLY A 101 2.70 -5.72 -12.20
CA GLY A 101 2.56 -5.33 -13.60
C GLY A 101 1.79 -6.35 -14.44
N ALA A 102 1.95 -7.65 -14.16
CA ALA A 102 1.16 -8.70 -14.80
C ALA A 102 -0.34 -8.58 -14.44
N LEU A 103 -0.68 -8.37 -13.17
CA LEU A 103 -2.06 -8.16 -12.71
C LEU A 103 -2.71 -6.95 -13.40
N ALA A 104 -1.96 -5.84 -13.53
CA ALA A 104 -2.43 -4.64 -14.22
C ALA A 104 -2.66 -4.90 -15.72
N ARG A 105 -1.74 -5.59 -16.39
CA ARG A 105 -1.87 -5.96 -17.82
C ARG A 105 -3.01 -6.93 -18.10
N PHE A 106 -3.30 -7.84 -17.18
CA PHE A 106 -4.47 -8.72 -17.26
C PHE A 106 -5.79 -7.98 -16.97
N GLY A 107 -5.73 -6.73 -16.51
CA GLY A 107 -6.91 -5.96 -16.13
C GLY A 107 -7.57 -6.42 -14.83
N LEU A 108 -6.84 -7.19 -14.00
CA LEU A 108 -7.31 -7.63 -12.68
C LEU A 108 -7.24 -6.49 -11.67
N VAL A 109 -6.32 -5.54 -11.87
CA VAL A 109 -6.22 -4.29 -11.11
C VAL A 109 -6.08 -3.09 -12.05
N ARG A 110 -6.49 -1.91 -11.58
CA ARG A 110 -6.36 -0.63 -12.26
C ARG A 110 -5.26 0.18 -11.59
N ASP A 111 -4.13 0.29 -12.27
CA ASP A 111 -2.95 1.00 -11.79
C ASP A 111 -3.14 2.52 -11.89
N LEU A 112 -3.33 3.16 -10.73
CA LEU A 112 -3.56 4.59 -10.58
C LEU A 112 -2.28 5.43 -10.79
N SER A 113 -1.10 4.80 -10.71
CA SER A 113 0.17 5.46 -11.03
C SER A 113 0.33 5.71 -12.53
N ARG A 114 -0.38 4.95 -13.36
CA ARG A 114 -0.33 5.05 -14.83
C ARG A 114 -1.55 5.74 -15.44
N SER A 115 -2.67 5.80 -14.72
CA SER A 115 -3.93 6.34 -15.26
C SER A 115 -4.86 6.82 -14.17
N SER A 116 -5.57 7.92 -14.44
CA SER A 116 -6.68 8.39 -13.61
C SER A 116 -8.01 7.85 -14.09
N TYR A 117 -8.98 7.78 -13.17
CA TYR A 117 -10.33 7.28 -13.45
C TYR A 117 -11.37 8.21 -12.87
N LEU A 118 -12.46 8.44 -13.60
CA LEU A 118 -13.63 9.15 -13.09
C LEU A 118 -14.73 8.12 -12.77
N VAL A 119 -15.12 8.04 -11.50
CA VAL A 119 -16.15 7.12 -11.01
C VAL A 119 -17.31 7.95 -10.46
N ASP A 120 -18.36 8.11 -11.25
CA ASP A 120 -19.62 8.75 -10.83
C ASP A 120 -19.43 10.11 -10.14
N GLY A 121 -18.51 10.95 -10.65
CA GLY A 121 -18.19 12.28 -10.09
C GLY A 121 -17.03 12.31 -9.09
N VAL A 122 -16.37 11.18 -8.86
CA VAL A 122 -15.14 11.09 -8.05
C VAL A 122 -13.94 10.85 -8.96
N SER A 123 -12.97 11.76 -8.92
CA SER A 123 -11.70 11.62 -9.64
C SER A 123 -10.73 10.79 -8.80
N LEU A 124 -10.33 9.64 -9.32
CA LEU A 124 -9.34 8.74 -8.72
C LEU A 124 -7.99 8.96 -9.38
N THR A 125 -6.99 9.26 -8.58
CA THR A 125 -5.58 9.41 -8.98
C THR A 125 -4.70 8.66 -7.99
N GLY A 126 -3.44 8.41 -8.33
CA GLY A 126 -2.53 7.85 -7.36
C GLY A 126 -1.07 7.98 -7.73
N HIS A 127 -0.23 7.76 -6.73
CA HIS A 127 1.21 7.74 -6.80
C HIS A 127 1.72 6.48 -6.08
N GLY A 128 2.52 5.66 -6.77
CA GLY A 128 3.13 4.48 -6.16
C GLY A 128 4.36 4.82 -5.33
N TYR A 129 4.96 3.81 -4.72
CA TYR A 129 6.27 3.95 -4.10
C TYR A 129 7.34 4.21 -5.15
N ASP A 130 8.28 5.09 -4.82
CA ASP A 130 9.48 5.36 -5.61
C ASP A 130 10.63 5.92 -4.74
N ALA A 131 11.73 6.30 -5.39
CA ALA A 131 12.88 6.88 -4.71
C ALA A 131 12.59 8.24 -4.07
N ASP A 132 11.56 8.99 -4.47
CA ASP A 132 11.25 10.30 -3.87
C ASP A 132 10.19 10.20 -2.75
N THR A 133 9.73 8.98 -2.44
CA THR A 133 8.77 8.70 -1.37
C THR A 133 9.22 9.26 -0.03
N ASP A 134 8.35 10.07 0.58
CA ASP A 134 8.57 10.84 1.81
C ASP A 134 9.73 11.86 1.77
N ARG A 135 10.26 12.14 0.58
CA ARG A 135 11.13 13.30 0.31
C ARG A 135 10.34 14.43 -0.35
N ASP A 136 9.42 14.08 -1.24
CA ASP A 136 8.54 15.02 -1.92
C ASP A 136 7.09 14.84 -1.45
N ILE A 137 6.63 15.80 -0.65
CA ILE A 137 5.24 15.82 -0.15
C ILE A 137 4.20 15.92 -1.28
N ALA A 138 4.57 16.41 -2.47
CA ALA A 138 3.65 16.55 -3.59
C ALA A 138 3.11 15.21 -4.08
N GLN A 139 3.80 14.10 -3.80
CA GLN A 139 3.36 12.74 -4.14
C GLN A 139 2.05 12.32 -3.44
N TYR A 140 1.69 12.99 -2.34
CA TYR A 140 0.42 12.79 -1.64
C TYR A 140 -0.72 13.64 -2.21
N THR A 141 -0.47 14.35 -3.30
CA THR A 141 -1.44 15.24 -3.96
C THR A 141 -1.64 14.83 -5.43
N PRO A 142 -2.84 15.08 -6.00
CA PRO A 142 -3.06 14.81 -7.42
C PRO A 142 -2.13 15.64 -8.32
N SER A 143 -1.23 14.97 -9.06
CA SER A 143 -0.37 15.64 -10.03
C SER A 143 -1.17 16.19 -11.23
N PRO A 144 -0.88 17.40 -11.73
CA PRO A 144 -1.47 17.93 -12.96
C PRO A 144 -1.23 17.04 -14.19
N GLN A 145 -0.15 16.25 -14.20
CA GLN A 145 0.22 15.40 -15.33
C GLN A 145 -0.64 14.13 -15.42
N HIS A 146 -1.28 13.73 -14.32
CA HIS A 146 -2.19 12.58 -14.26
C HIS A 146 -3.63 12.99 -14.59
N ALA A 147 -3.86 14.23 -15.01
CA ALA A 147 -5.14 14.72 -15.50
C ALA A 147 -5.46 14.08 -16.86
N PHE A 148 -6.24 12.99 -16.81
CA PHE A 148 -6.97 12.38 -17.93
C PHE A 148 -6.10 11.77 -19.05
N SER A 149 -5.87 10.45 -18.98
CA SER A 149 -5.46 9.67 -20.15
C SER A 149 -6.68 9.38 -21.05
N PRO A 150 -6.69 9.73 -22.36
CA PRO A 150 -7.88 9.62 -23.21
C PRO A 150 -8.30 8.18 -23.60
N ASN A 151 -7.62 7.15 -23.10
CA ASN A 151 -7.82 5.77 -23.56
C ASN A 151 -8.66 4.94 -22.59
N ALA A 152 -9.89 5.38 -22.37
CA ALA A 152 -11.02 4.48 -22.19
C ALA A 152 -12.17 5.05 -23.02
N SER A 153 -12.70 4.25 -23.93
CA SER A 153 -13.74 4.61 -24.88
C SER A 153 -15.03 5.06 -24.19
N SER A 154 -15.11 6.33 -23.77
CA SER A 154 -16.29 7.18 -23.80
C SER A 154 -16.03 8.49 -23.05
N GLN A 155 -16.27 9.59 -23.77
CA GLN A 155 -16.40 10.99 -23.34
C GLN A 155 -15.12 11.84 -23.40
N ARG A 156 -15.17 12.79 -24.36
CA ARG A 156 -14.18 13.85 -24.59
C ARG A 156 -14.10 14.79 -23.38
N PRO A 157 -12.94 15.39 -23.09
CA PRO A 157 -12.82 16.41 -22.06
C PRO A 157 -13.55 17.68 -22.49
N SER A 158 -14.58 18.10 -21.76
CA SER A 158 -14.97 19.50 -21.78
C SER A 158 -13.96 20.26 -20.92
N SER A 159 -13.40 21.32 -21.48
CA SER A 159 -12.40 22.24 -20.89
C SER A 159 -12.94 23.08 -19.71
N ARG A 160 -13.73 22.45 -18.85
CA ARG A 160 -14.18 22.92 -17.54
C ARG A 160 -14.25 21.68 -16.66
N LEU A 161 -13.12 21.28 -16.08
CA LEU A 161 -13.17 20.63 -14.77
C LEU A 161 -13.65 21.73 -13.82
N SER A 162 -14.96 21.93 -13.79
CA SER A 162 -15.62 22.73 -12.76
C SER A 162 -15.22 22.13 -11.41
N ARG A 163 -15.28 22.96 -10.37
CA ARG A 163 -15.12 22.60 -8.95
C ARG A 163 -16.17 21.58 -8.44
N GLN A 164 -16.55 20.59 -9.23
CA GLN A 164 -17.68 19.68 -9.03
C GLN A 164 -17.30 18.20 -8.92
N CYS A 165 -16.03 17.82 -9.06
CA CYS A 165 -15.59 16.45 -8.81
C CYS A 165 -14.80 16.36 -7.50
N ILE A 166 -15.17 15.40 -6.64
CA ILE A 166 -14.40 15.06 -5.44
C ILE A 166 -13.09 14.39 -5.87
N ARG A 167 -11.96 14.86 -5.36
CA ARG A 167 -10.61 14.35 -5.65
C ARG A 167 -10.19 13.34 -4.60
N LEU A 168 -10.08 12.08 -5.01
CA LEU A 168 -9.52 11.00 -4.20
C LEU A 168 -8.14 10.62 -4.77
N HIS A 169 -7.13 10.70 -3.90
CA HIS A 169 -5.77 10.29 -4.23
C HIS A 169 -5.39 9.04 -3.44
N VAL A 170 -4.62 8.14 -4.06
CA VAL A 170 -4.10 6.92 -3.45
C VAL A 170 -2.57 6.97 -3.48
N ALA A 171 -1.92 6.83 -2.34
CA ALA A 171 -0.47 6.85 -2.22
C ALA A 171 0.06 5.63 -1.48
N HIS A 172 1.34 5.29 -1.66
CA HIS A 172 2.03 4.28 -0.87
C HIS A 172 3.33 4.86 -0.32
N GLY A 173 3.32 5.23 0.97
CA GLY A 173 4.45 5.87 1.64
C GLY A 173 4.19 6.06 3.13
N MET A 174 5.21 6.48 3.88
CA MET A 174 5.22 6.59 5.34
C MET A 174 4.48 7.85 5.83
N LEU A 175 3.19 7.95 5.50
CA LEU A 175 2.31 9.01 6.00
C LEU A 175 1.87 8.70 7.44
N LEU A 176 2.14 9.62 8.36
CA LEU A 176 1.86 9.47 9.79
C LEU A 176 0.85 10.49 10.31
N ASP A 177 0.09 10.10 11.33
CA ASP A 177 -0.86 10.97 12.04
C ASP A 177 -0.17 11.92 13.02
N ARG A 178 1.06 11.61 13.41
CA ARG A 178 1.88 12.37 14.35
C ARG A 178 3.36 12.06 14.10
N ALA A 179 4.23 12.95 14.59
CA ALA A 179 5.67 12.70 14.55
C ALA A 179 6.02 11.41 15.31
N PRO A 180 6.89 10.55 14.76
CA PRO A 180 7.33 9.33 15.42
C PRO A 180 8.10 9.67 16.70
N GLY A 181 7.95 8.84 17.73
CA GLY A 181 8.66 8.99 19.00
C GLY A 181 10.13 8.56 18.95
N HIS A 182 10.60 8.09 17.81
CA HIS A 182 11.98 7.68 17.54
C HIS A 182 12.45 8.25 16.20
N ALA A 183 13.75 8.20 15.95
CA ALA A 183 14.32 8.62 14.68
C ALA A 183 13.85 7.66 13.57
N LEU A 184 12.82 8.07 12.83
CA LEU A 184 12.58 7.57 11.47
C LEU A 184 13.34 8.47 10.51
N SER A 185 14.02 7.87 9.54
CA SER A 185 14.82 8.60 8.56
C SER A 185 13.95 9.38 7.58
N ARG A 186 12.75 8.87 7.23
CA ARG A 186 11.74 9.58 6.41
C ARG A 186 10.32 9.26 6.79
N TYR A 187 9.50 10.29 6.75
CA TYR A 187 8.05 10.23 6.91
C TYR A 187 7.45 11.55 6.45
N THR A 188 6.16 11.51 6.14
CA THR A 188 5.35 12.70 5.88
C THR A 188 4.25 12.79 6.92
N LEU A 189 3.92 13.98 7.43
CA LEU A 189 2.78 14.13 8.34
C LEU A 189 1.51 14.46 7.57
N ALA A 190 0.40 13.84 7.97
CA ALA A 190 -0.92 14.18 7.43
C ALA A 190 -1.27 15.67 7.62
N SER A 191 -0.77 16.31 8.70
CA SER A 191 -0.92 17.75 8.91
C SER A 191 -0.23 18.60 7.86
N ASP A 192 0.93 18.16 7.37
CA ASP A 192 1.71 18.91 6.38
C ASP A 192 1.04 18.80 5.01
N VAL A 193 0.53 17.61 4.66
CA VAL A 193 -0.26 17.42 3.44
C VAL A 193 -1.53 18.26 3.48
N ALA A 194 -2.24 18.27 4.61
CA ALA A 194 -3.48 19.04 4.78
C ALA A 194 -3.27 20.57 4.69
N ALA A 195 -2.05 21.05 4.87
CA ALA A 195 -1.70 22.46 4.75
C ALA A 195 -1.45 22.91 3.28
N LEU A 196 -1.32 21.96 2.34
CA LEU A 196 -1.15 22.25 0.91
C LEU A 196 -2.46 22.72 0.29
N GLU A 197 -2.40 23.69 -0.63
CA GLU A 197 -3.57 24.16 -1.38
C GLU A 197 -4.14 23.03 -2.28
N GLU A 198 -3.24 22.19 -2.79
CA GLU A 198 -3.54 21.10 -3.71
C GLU A 198 -4.00 19.81 -3.00
N ALA A 199 -4.02 19.79 -1.66
CA ALA A 199 -4.40 18.61 -0.88
C ALA A 199 -5.72 18.01 -1.38
N PRO A 200 -5.83 16.68 -1.55
CA PRO A 200 -7.04 16.04 -2.08
C PRO A 200 -8.21 16.14 -1.08
N ASP A 201 -9.43 15.86 -1.53
CA ASP A 201 -10.58 15.77 -0.64
C ASP A 201 -10.55 14.47 0.18
N VAL A 202 -10.03 13.39 -0.43
CA VAL A 202 -9.78 12.10 0.23
C VAL A 202 -8.37 11.62 -0.13
N LEU A 203 -7.58 11.22 0.86
CA LEU A 203 -6.28 10.57 0.66
C LEU A 203 -6.31 9.17 1.30
N VAL A 204 -6.09 8.14 0.49
CA VAL A 204 -5.95 6.76 0.95
C VAL A 204 -4.47 6.37 0.88
N VAL A 205 -3.90 5.85 1.97
CA VAL A 205 -2.46 5.53 2.03
C VAL A 205 -2.18 4.14 2.61
N GLY A 206 -1.21 3.43 2.02
CA GLY A 206 -0.66 2.15 2.49
C GLY A 206 0.65 2.33 3.26
N HIS A 207 1.51 1.31 3.28
CA HIS A 207 2.84 1.25 3.93
C HIS A 207 2.80 1.19 5.46
N GLU A 208 2.06 2.09 6.13
CA GLU A 208 1.89 2.03 7.58
C GLU A 208 0.91 0.92 7.98
N HIS A 209 1.45 -0.25 8.33
CA HIS A 209 0.68 -1.46 8.63
C HIS A 209 -0.24 -1.35 9.85
N ALA A 210 0.15 -0.58 10.88
CA ALA A 210 -0.71 -0.39 12.03
C ALA A 210 -1.98 0.38 11.63
N GLY A 211 -1.81 1.34 10.71
CA GLY A 211 -2.83 2.26 10.25
C GLY A 211 -3.31 3.23 11.33
N PHE A 212 -3.71 4.42 10.91
CA PHE A 212 -4.27 5.45 11.80
C PHE A 212 -5.80 5.54 11.75
N GLY A 213 -6.46 4.68 10.96
CA GLY A 213 -7.90 4.69 10.75
C GLY A 213 -8.32 5.83 9.81
N VAL A 214 -9.14 6.75 10.32
CA VAL A 214 -9.63 7.91 9.57
C VAL A 214 -9.30 9.18 10.34
N LEU A 215 -8.68 10.14 9.65
CA LEU A 215 -8.38 11.46 10.19
C LEU A 215 -8.98 12.52 9.27
N ARG A 216 -9.47 13.62 9.86
CA ARG A 216 -9.98 14.77 9.11
C ARG A 216 -9.18 15.99 9.52
N LEU A 217 -8.40 16.52 8.58
CA LEU A 217 -7.55 17.70 8.78
C LEU A 217 -7.78 18.64 7.59
N GLY A 218 -8.10 19.91 7.87
CA GLY A 218 -8.53 20.83 6.81
C GLY A 218 -9.79 20.30 6.10
N HIS A 219 -9.78 20.31 4.77
CA HIS A 219 -10.83 19.70 3.93
C HIS A 219 -10.54 18.23 3.57
N THR A 220 -9.35 17.71 3.90
CA THR A 220 -8.93 16.37 3.51
C THR A 220 -9.37 15.31 4.53
N THR A 221 -9.96 14.23 4.02
CA THR A 221 -10.19 12.99 4.78
C THR A 221 -9.08 11.99 4.48
N PHE A 222 -8.21 11.73 5.45
CA PHE A 222 -7.13 10.75 5.37
C PHE A 222 -7.62 9.39 5.84
N VAL A 223 -7.25 8.34 5.12
CA VAL A 223 -7.73 6.97 5.34
C VAL A 223 -6.58 5.99 5.24
N ASN A 224 -6.27 5.33 6.34
CA ASN A 224 -5.43 4.15 6.39
C ASN A 224 -6.04 3.17 7.42
N PRO A 225 -6.81 2.15 6.98
CA PRO A 225 -7.42 1.20 7.90
C PRO A 225 -6.41 0.25 8.57
N GLY A 226 -5.15 0.27 8.15
CA GLY A 226 -4.09 -0.69 8.46
C GLY A 226 -4.01 -1.80 7.42
N ALA A 227 -2.88 -2.51 7.41
CA ALA A 227 -2.65 -3.63 6.48
C ALA A 227 -3.70 -4.73 6.65
N LEU A 228 -4.07 -5.41 5.56
CA LEU A 228 -4.98 -6.55 5.62
C LEU A 228 -4.29 -7.76 6.26
N CYS A 229 -2.97 -7.89 6.06
CA CYS A 229 -2.12 -8.95 6.63
C CYS A 229 -1.68 -8.66 8.07
N ARG A 230 -1.07 -9.67 8.69
CA ARG A 230 -0.22 -9.53 9.89
C ARG A 230 1.10 -10.24 9.60
N LEU A 231 2.20 -9.51 9.54
CA LEU A 231 3.53 -10.07 9.22
C LEU A 231 4.35 -10.32 10.48
N SER A 232 4.31 -9.38 11.43
CA SER A 232 5.09 -9.43 12.66
C SER A 232 4.24 -9.77 13.89
N ALA A 233 4.91 -10.21 14.95
CA ALA A 233 4.30 -10.51 16.25
C ALA A 233 4.36 -9.32 17.22
N SER A 234 4.45 -8.07 16.72
CA SER A 234 4.55 -6.87 17.57
C SER A 234 3.36 -6.76 18.52
N THR A 235 3.53 -6.04 19.65
CA THR A 235 2.43 -5.86 20.62
C THR A 235 1.23 -5.16 19.97
N ALA A 236 1.47 -4.25 19.03
CA ALA A 236 0.43 -3.62 18.24
C ALA A 236 -0.29 -4.65 17.36
N GLU A 237 0.43 -5.47 16.60
CA GLU A 237 -0.16 -6.52 15.73
C GLU A 237 -0.97 -7.56 16.50
N MET A 238 -0.53 -7.92 17.71
CA MET A 238 -1.25 -8.85 18.59
C MET A 238 -2.65 -8.36 18.94
N THR A 239 -2.82 -7.04 19.08
CA THR A 239 -4.07 -6.43 19.54
C THR A 239 -4.85 -5.74 18.43
N ARG A 240 -4.23 -5.50 17.27
CA ARG A 240 -4.84 -4.80 16.14
C ARG A 240 -6.03 -5.59 15.59
N GLN A 241 -7.17 -4.92 15.51
CA GLN A 241 -8.35 -5.44 14.83
C GLN A 241 -8.24 -5.15 13.33
N ILE A 242 -8.13 -6.21 12.51
CA ILE A 242 -8.14 -6.06 11.06
C ILE A 242 -9.50 -5.52 10.61
N ARG A 243 -9.48 -4.49 9.77
CA ARG A 243 -10.65 -3.74 9.33
C ARG A 243 -10.42 -3.14 7.95
N VAL A 244 -11.51 -2.68 7.35
CA VAL A 244 -11.54 -1.92 6.08
C VAL A 244 -12.29 -0.61 6.30
N CYS A 245 -12.19 0.33 5.37
CA CYS A 245 -12.95 1.58 5.41
C CYS A 245 -13.96 1.64 4.24
N LEU A 246 -15.25 1.70 4.55
CA LEU A 246 -16.28 2.03 3.56
C LEU A 246 -16.37 3.56 3.42
N LEU A 247 -16.09 4.04 2.23
CA LEU A 247 -16.22 5.44 1.84
C LEU A 247 -17.53 5.63 1.09
N THR A 248 -18.39 6.52 1.59
CA THR A 248 -19.61 6.96 0.88
C THR A 248 -19.47 8.43 0.54
N ILE A 249 -19.47 8.73 -0.77
CA ILE A 249 -19.24 10.07 -1.30
C ILE A 249 -20.52 10.57 -1.96
N PHE A 250 -20.88 11.82 -1.68
CA PHE A 250 -22.01 12.54 -2.23
C PHE A 250 -21.49 13.73 -3.05
N PRO A 251 -21.16 13.55 -4.35
CA PRO A 251 -20.53 14.61 -5.16
C PRO A 251 -21.35 15.91 -5.23
N GLU A 252 -22.69 15.79 -5.25
CA GLU A 252 -23.60 16.94 -5.28
C GLU A 252 -23.65 17.71 -3.95
N ALA A 253 -23.14 17.14 -2.86
CA ALA A 253 -23.07 17.74 -1.53
C ALA A 253 -21.65 18.22 -1.17
N ALA A 254 -20.75 18.35 -2.16
CA ALA A 254 -19.37 18.79 -1.96
C ALA A 254 -19.26 20.17 -1.28
N GLU A 255 -20.26 21.05 -1.44
CA GLU A 255 -20.29 22.37 -0.81
C GLU A 255 -20.80 22.36 0.66
N ALA A 256 -21.18 21.19 1.20
CA ALA A 256 -21.64 21.08 2.58
C ALA A 256 -20.48 21.12 3.61
N PRO A 257 -20.71 21.51 4.88
CA PRO A 257 -19.65 21.62 5.90
C PRO A 257 -18.88 20.32 6.21
N ALA A 258 -19.42 19.16 5.81
CA ALA A 258 -18.78 17.85 5.94
C ALA A 258 -18.25 17.28 4.60
N GLY A 259 -18.20 18.10 3.54
CA GLY A 259 -17.64 17.76 2.23
C GLY A 259 -18.36 16.64 1.46
N GLY A 260 -19.52 16.18 1.94
CA GLY A 260 -20.24 15.04 1.36
C GLY A 260 -19.48 13.71 1.46
N ILE A 261 -18.55 13.56 2.41
CA ILE A 261 -17.72 12.35 2.58
C ILE A 261 -18.03 11.69 3.93
N GLU A 262 -18.57 10.48 3.87
CA GLU A 262 -18.83 9.62 5.03
C GLU A 262 -17.87 8.43 5.03
N THR A 263 -17.42 8.04 6.22
CA THR A 263 -16.44 6.97 6.41
C THR A 263 -16.89 6.02 7.51
N GLU A 264 -16.82 4.72 7.26
CA GLU A 264 -17.12 3.68 8.25
C GLU A 264 -16.00 2.65 8.30
N LEU A 265 -15.37 2.47 9.47
CA LEU A 265 -14.39 1.41 9.68
C LEU A 265 -15.11 0.10 10.06
N VAL A 266 -14.98 -0.92 9.22
CA VAL A 266 -15.67 -2.21 9.36
C VAL A 266 -14.66 -3.29 9.71
N PRO A 267 -14.69 -3.85 10.94
CA PRO A 267 -13.86 -5.01 11.30
C PRO A 267 -14.19 -6.24 10.46
N LEU A 268 -13.16 -6.99 10.04
CA LEU A 268 -13.34 -8.24 9.32
C LEU A 268 -13.59 -9.39 10.29
N LYS A 269 -14.64 -10.17 10.05
CA LYS A 269 -15.03 -11.32 10.89
C LYS A 269 -14.16 -12.54 10.63
N SER A 270 -13.61 -12.66 9.42
CA SER A 270 -12.67 -13.72 9.04
C SER A 270 -11.29 -13.56 9.67
N ALA A 271 -10.96 -12.36 10.17
CA ALA A 271 -9.69 -12.08 10.82
C ALA A 271 -9.71 -12.56 12.28
N GLN A 272 -8.99 -13.65 12.55
CA GLN A 272 -8.83 -14.17 13.90
C GLN A 272 -8.04 -13.20 14.80
N PRO A 273 -8.26 -13.22 16.13
CA PRO A 273 -7.47 -12.45 17.09
C PRO A 273 -5.97 -12.73 16.97
N GLY A 274 -5.12 -11.71 17.15
CA GLY A 274 -3.66 -11.85 17.04
C GLY A 274 -3.07 -13.03 17.84
N PRO A 275 -3.43 -13.23 19.12
CA PRO A 275 -2.89 -14.33 19.94
C PRO A 275 -3.25 -15.73 19.45
N GLU A 276 -4.25 -15.89 18.59
CA GLU A 276 -4.65 -17.18 18.03
C GLU A 276 -3.84 -17.57 16.78
N VAL A 277 -3.23 -16.58 16.12
CA VAL A 277 -2.58 -16.76 14.81
C VAL A 277 -1.14 -16.24 14.77
N LEU A 278 -0.65 -15.68 15.87
CA LEU A 278 0.72 -15.19 16.01
C LEU A 278 1.39 -15.78 17.26
N SER A 279 2.68 -16.05 17.15
CA SER A 279 3.54 -16.47 18.25
C SER A 279 4.79 -15.60 18.33
N ARG A 280 5.15 -15.23 19.56
CA ARG A 280 6.39 -14.53 19.88
C ARG A 280 7.52 -15.48 20.28
N ALA A 281 7.31 -16.81 20.21
CA ALA A 281 8.29 -17.80 20.64
C ALA A 281 9.65 -17.64 19.94
N HIS A 282 9.63 -17.30 18.65
CA HIS A 282 10.83 -17.06 17.85
C HIS A 282 11.68 -15.88 18.34
N LEU A 283 11.10 -14.90 19.04
CA LEU A 283 11.82 -13.76 19.60
C LEU A 283 12.68 -14.19 20.80
N HIS A 284 12.19 -15.13 21.61
CA HIS A 284 12.91 -15.64 22.77
C HIS A 284 14.11 -16.54 22.40
N GLU A 285 14.11 -17.11 21.20
CA GLU A 285 15.24 -17.87 20.67
C GLU A 285 16.43 -16.95 20.35
N LEU A 286 16.18 -15.67 20.02
CA LEU A 286 17.21 -14.69 19.69
C LEU A 286 17.91 -14.11 20.91
N ASP A 287 17.19 -13.95 22.03
CA ASP A 287 17.79 -13.59 23.31
C ASP A 287 18.86 -14.61 23.77
N ARG A 288 18.87 -15.81 23.17
CA ARG A 288 19.82 -16.90 23.44
C ARG A 288 20.99 -16.95 22.44
N VAL A 289 20.99 -16.14 21.39
CA VAL A 289 22.10 -16.04 20.42
C VAL A 289 23.16 -15.10 21.00
N PRO A 290 24.46 -15.50 21.08
CA PRO A 290 25.51 -14.64 21.60
C PRO A 290 25.63 -13.32 20.82
N SER A 291 25.86 -12.21 21.52
CA SER A 291 26.06 -10.88 20.93
C SER A 291 27.26 -10.87 19.96
N GLY A 292 27.09 -10.30 18.78
CA GLY A 292 28.17 -10.18 17.78
C GLY A 292 27.64 -10.23 16.35
N ALA A 293 28.53 -10.52 15.39
CA ALA A 293 28.16 -10.63 13.98
C ALA A 293 27.13 -11.73 13.72
N ASP A 294 27.16 -12.84 14.46
CA ASP A 294 26.21 -13.94 14.31
C ASP A 294 24.80 -13.56 14.79
N ALA A 295 24.69 -12.74 15.85
CA ALA A 295 23.40 -12.16 16.26
C ALA A 295 22.87 -11.14 15.25
N PHE A 296 23.76 -10.37 14.61
CA PHE A 296 23.38 -9.45 13.54
C PHE A 296 22.89 -10.21 12.31
N ILE A 297 23.60 -11.25 11.87
CA ILE A 297 23.16 -12.13 10.76
C ILE A 297 21.85 -12.84 11.12
N ALA A 298 21.70 -13.37 12.33
CA ALA A 298 20.45 -13.97 12.77
C ALA A 298 19.31 -12.93 12.74
N LEU A 299 19.53 -11.70 13.20
CA LEU A 299 18.56 -10.62 13.16
C LEU A 299 18.11 -10.31 11.72
N LEU A 300 19.05 -10.27 10.76
CA LEU A 300 18.75 -10.13 9.32
C LEU A 300 17.88 -11.27 8.78
N GLU A 301 18.13 -12.51 9.22
CA GLU A 301 17.38 -13.70 8.80
C GLU A 301 16.00 -13.85 9.50
N THR A 302 15.75 -13.13 10.59
CA THR A 302 14.54 -13.30 11.43
C THR A 302 13.31 -12.49 11.01
N GLY A 303 13.46 -11.53 10.09
CA GLY A 303 12.35 -10.64 9.69
C GLY A 303 11.93 -9.63 10.77
N ILE A 304 12.62 -9.56 11.92
CA ILE A 304 12.38 -8.53 12.96
C ILE A 304 12.83 -7.14 12.47
N ALA A 305 13.63 -7.12 11.40
CA ALA A 305 14.09 -5.94 10.69
C ALA A 305 13.37 -5.70 9.36
N GLU A 306 12.15 -6.21 9.15
CA GLU A 306 11.40 -5.90 7.91
C GLU A 306 11.09 -4.39 7.81
N ASP A 307 10.81 -3.71 8.94
CA ASP A 307 10.66 -2.23 8.94
C ASP A 307 11.99 -1.47 8.82
N SER A 308 13.12 -2.10 9.15
CA SER A 308 14.40 -1.40 9.35
C SER A 308 15.49 -1.69 8.32
N LEU A 309 15.26 -2.58 7.34
CA LEU A 309 16.25 -2.87 6.29
C LEU A 309 15.61 -3.13 4.93
N GLU A 310 14.71 -2.24 4.50
CA GLU A 310 14.58 -2.02 3.06
C GLU A 310 15.96 -1.54 2.56
N ILE A 311 16.59 -2.29 1.67
CA ILE A 311 17.89 -1.92 1.10
C ILE A 311 17.84 -0.50 0.50
N GLY A 312 16.67 -0.10 -0.04
CA GLY A 312 16.38 1.28 -0.43
C GLY A 312 16.58 2.28 0.71
N LYS A 313 15.95 2.05 1.87
CA LYS A 313 16.13 2.87 3.09
C LYS A 313 17.60 2.96 3.53
N VAL A 314 18.36 1.87 3.47
CA VAL A 314 19.80 1.87 3.82
C VAL A 314 20.62 2.72 2.84
N ILE A 315 20.42 2.53 1.53
CA ILE A 315 21.09 3.35 0.49
C ILE A 315 20.80 4.82 0.73
N ASP A 316 19.56 5.11 1.06
CA ASP A 316 19.04 6.45 1.26
C ASP A 316 19.55 7.15 2.52
N GLU A 317 19.67 6.41 3.62
CA GLU A 317 20.29 6.90 4.86
C GLU A 317 21.77 7.22 4.65
N VAL A 318 22.49 6.33 3.96
CA VAL A 318 23.91 6.54 3.60
C VAL A 318 24.04 7.75 2.67
N ALA A 319 23.17 7.87 1.67
CA ALA A 319 23.20 8.98 0.72
C ALA A 319 22.93 10.32 1.41
N THR A 320 21.96 10.36 2.33
CA THR A 320 21.63 11.58 3.09
C THR A 320 22.78 11.97 4.02
N ALA A 321 23.35 11.00 4.75
CA ALA A 321 24.46 11.23 5.67
C ALA A 321 25.73 11.73 4.96
N GLN A 322 25.95 11.31 3.72
CA GLN A 322 27.12 11.67 2.92
C GLN A 322 26.88 12.80 1.92
N GLY A 323 25.65 13.31 1.80
CA GLY A 323 25.29 14.36 0.85
C GLY A 323 25.49 13.93 -0.61
N LEU A 324 25.16 12.69 -0.95
CA LEU A 324 25.37 12.15 -2.30
C LEU A 324 24.40 12.78 -3.31
N PRO A 325 24.83 13.04 -4.56
CA PRO A 325 23.94 13.50 -5.63
C PRO A 325 22.83 12.50 -5.94
N LYS A 326 21.67 12.99 -6.39
CA LYS A 326 20.50 12.15 -6.73
C LYS A 326 20.85 11.09 -7.77
N GLU A 327 21.68 11.43 -8.76
CA GLU A 327 22.08 10.52 -9.83
C GLU A 327 22.84 9.30 -9.30
N VAL A 328 23.55 9.44 -8.17
CA VAL A 328 24.27 8.33 -7.52
C VAL A 328 23.30 7.41 -6.78
N VAL A 329 22.27 7.97 -6.15
CA VAL A 329 21.22 7.21 -5.45
C VAL A 329 20.40 6.41 -6.46
N ASP A 330 19.97 7.06 -7.55
CA ASP A 330 19.19 6.42 -8.61
C ASP A 330 19.97 5.25 -9.24
N GLU A 331 21.27 5.43 -9.50
CA GLU A 331 22.14 4.37 -10.01
C GLU A 331 22.33 3.22 -9.01
N ALA A 332 22.42 3.51 -7.71
CA ALA A 332 22.52 2.48 -6.67
C ALA A 332 21.23 1.65 -6.58
N ILE A 333 20.06 2.31 -6.59
CA ILE A 333 18.74 1.66 -6.63
C ILE A 333 18.62 0.78 -7.88
N ARG A 334 19.02 1.30 -9.05
CA ARG A 334 19.01 0.54 -10.31
C ARG A 334 19.84 -0.75 -10.22
N ARG A 335 21.06 -0.68 -9.68
CA ARG A 335 21.92 -1.87 -9.53
C ARG A 335 21.37 -2.87 -8.53
N VAL A 336 20.79 -2.41 -7.43
CA VAL A 336 20.12 -3.29 -6.46
C VAL A 336 18.92 -3.96 -7.09
N ALA A 337 18.13 -3.25 -7.89
CA ALA A 337 17.01 -3.82 -8.63
C ALA A 337 17.47 -4.93 -9.59
N GLU A 338 18.50 -4.67 -10.41
CA GLU A 338 19.08 -5.67 -11.33
C GLU A 338 19.60 -6.93 -10.60
N ALA A 339 20.28 -6.74 -9.46
CA ALA A 339 20.79 -7.84 -8.66
C ALA A 339 19.66 -8.63 -7.99
N SER A 340 18.66 -7.93 -7.44
CA SER A 340 17.51 -8.55 -6.76
C SER A 340 16.67 -9.37 -7.74
N GLU A 341 16.42 -8.82 -8.93
CA GLU A 341 15.72 -9.52 -10.00
C GLU A 341 16.49 -10.78 -10.44
N SER A 342 17.81 -10.66 -10.65
CA SER A 342 18.66 -11.81 -11.02
C SER A 342 18.64 -12.92 -9.96
N LEU A 343 18.68 -12.55 -8.68
CA LEU A 343 18.58 -13.49 -7.55
C LEU A 343 17.19 -14.13 -7.44
N GLY A 344 16.12 -13.36 -7.63
CA GLY A 344 14.74 -13.87 -7.65
C GLY A 344 14.48 -14.88 -8.76
N TYR A 345 15.06 -14.64 -9.95
CA TYR A 345 15.04 -15.64 -11.02
C TYR A 345 15.92 -16.85 -10.72
N ALA A 346 17.08 -16.68 -10.06
CA ALA A 346 17.93 -17.80 -9.71
C ALA A 346 17.31 -18.71 -8.63
N SER A 347 16.62 -18.15 -7.64
CA SER A 347 15.98 -18.91 -6.55
C SER A 347 14.72 -19.66 -6.96
N SER A 348 14.10 -19.30 -8.09
CA SER A 348 12.92 -19.97 -8.65
C SER A 348 13.24 -21.14 -9.59
N VAL A 349 14.54 -21.40 -9.86
CA VAL A 349 15.03 -22.42 -10.79
C VAL A 349 15.58 -23.67 -10.06
N TRP A 350 15.56 -23.70 -8.72
CA TRP A 350 16.04 -24.83 -7.90
C TRP A 350 14.96 -25.44 -7.00
#